data_AF-A0AAE0NJY9-F1
#
_entry.id   AF-A0AAE0NJY9-F1
#
_cell.length_a   1.000
_cell.length_b   1.000
_cell.length_c   1.000
_cell.angle_alpha   90.00
_cell.angle_beta   90.00
_cell.angle_gamma   90.00
#
_symmetry.space_group_name_H-M   'P 1'
#
loop_
_entity.id
_entity.type
_entity.pdbx_description
1 polymer ?
#
loop_
_entity_poly.entity_id
_entity_poly.type
_entity_poly.pdbx_seq_one_letter_code
_entity_poly.pdbx_strand_id
1 'polypeptide(L)'
;ILQGIVARLEDDDWYVRREAIEALQVRADLTEGMLQGIVARLEDKEGRVRQAAIEALQGRADLTEGMLQGIVARLEDEDGFVRLAAIQALQGRADLTERILQGVAARLKDKEGFVRRAAIEALQDRADLTEGMLQGIAARLKDEYGFVRQAAIQALQGRADLTEGMLQGIVARLKDKDRFVRQVAIEALQGRADLTEGML
;
A
#
# COMPACT_ATOMS: atom_id res chain seq x y z
N ILE A 1 21.85 0.11 -27.65
CA ILE A 1 21.05 1.17 -27.00
C ILE A 1 20.63 0.73 -25.59
N LEU A 2 19.86 -0.35 -25.42
CA LEU A 2 19.44 -0.85 -24.09
C LEU A 2 20.61 -1.05 -23.11
N GLN A 3 21.70 -1.71 -23.53
CA GLN A 3 22.89 -1.87 -22.69
C GLN A 3 23.50 -0.54 -22.23
N GLY A 4 23.40 0.51 -23.04
CA GLY A 4 23.85 1.86 -22.67
C GLY A 4 22.95 2.50 -21.61
N ILE A 5 21.64 2.24 -21.65
CA ILE A 5 20.68 2.70 -20.64
C ILE A 5 20.89 1.94 -19.33
N VAL A 6 21.07 0.62 -19.40
CA VAL A 6 21.38 -0.22 -18.21
C VAL A 6 22.66 0.26 -17.52
N ALA A 7 23.70 0.62 -18.29
CA ALA A 7 24.92 1.19 -17.71
C ALA A 7 24.71 2.54 -17.01
N ARG A 8 23.64 3.28 -17.33
CA ARG A 8 23.27 4.54 -16.65
C ARG A 8 22.54 4.31 -15.34
N LEU A 9 22.13 3.07 -15.02
CA LEU A 9 21.65 2.76 -13.68
C LEU A 9 22.73 3.00 -12.63
N GLU A 10 24.01 2.92 -12.96
CA GLU A 10 25.15 3.14 -12.03
C GLU A 10 25.79 4.54 -12.16
N ASP A 11 25.12 5.47 -12.83
CA ASP A 11 25.65 6.83 -13.00
C ASP A 11 25.83 7.56 -11.65
N ASP A 12 26.84 8.42 -11.55
CA ASP A 12 27.09 9.20 -10.32
C ASP A 12 25.94 10.17 -10.01
N ASP A 13 25.29 10.70 -11.05
CA ASP A 13 24.15 11.60 -10.94
C ASP A 13 22.85 10.81 -10.70
N TRP A 14 22.19 11.08 -9.59
CA TRP A 14 20.92 10.44 -9.23
C TRP A 14 19.83 10.70 -10.27
N TYR A 15 19.86 11.87 -10.92
CA TYR A 15 18.90 12.23 -11.95
C TYR A 15 19.07 11.29 -13.15
N VAL A 16 20.32 11.06 -13.59
CA VAL A 16 20.62 10.15 -14.70
C VAL A 16 20.23 8.71 -14.35
N ARG A 17 20.48 8.25 -13.12
CA ARG A 17 20.02 6.93 -12.66
C ARG A 17 18.50 6.79 -12.73
N ARG A 18 17.75 7.81 -12.28
CA ARG A 18 16.29 7.82 -12.33
C ARG A 18 15.77 7.78 -13.77
N GLU A 19 16.27 8.65 -14.64
CA GLU A 19 15.87 8.67 -16.06
C GLU A 19 16.17 7.35 -16.77
N ALA A 20 17.28 6.68 -16.39
CA ALA A 20 17.58 5.34 -16.89
C ALA A 20 16.52 4.31 -16.47
N ILE A 21 16.03 4.37 -15.23
CA ILE A 21 14.93 3.51 -14.75
C ILE A 21 13.64 3.81 -15.52
N GLU A 22 13.25 5.08 -15.65
CA GLU A 22 12.04 5.50 -16.37
C GLU A 22 12.07 5.04 -17.84
N ALA A 23 13.24 5.13 -18.49
CA ALA A 23 13.43 4.64 -19.85
C ALA A 23 13.29 3.10 -19.97
N LEU A 24 13.61 2.35 -18.90
CA LEU A 24 13.45 0.89 -18.87
C LEU A 24 12.02 0.48 -18.47
N GLN A 25 11.31 1.26 -17.66
CA GLN A 25 9.95 0.94 -17.17
C GLN A 25 8.96 0.65 -18.30
N VAL A 26 9.00 1.42 -19.38
CA VAL A 26 8.07 1.28 -20.52
C VAL A 26 8.37 0.08 -21.42
N ARG A 27 9.37 -0.74 -21.07
CA ARG A 27 9.86 -1.86 -21.88
C ARG A 27 9.27 -3.19 -21.41
N ALA A 28 8.65 -3.90 -22.34
CA ALA A 28 8.19 -5.27 -22.13
C ALA A 28 9.35 -6.29 -22.22
N ASP A 29 10.40 -5.97 -22.97
CA ASP A 29 11.48 -6.88 -23.36
C ASP A 29 12.71 -6.85 -22.43
N LEU A 30 12.52 -6.53 -21.14
CA LEU A 30 13.61 -6.55 -20.16
C LEU A 30 14.05 -7.99 -19.86
N THR A 31 15.35 -8.24 -19.95
CA THR A 31 15.92 -9.52 -19.49
C THR A 31 16.03 -9.54 -17.97
N GLU A 32 16.16 -10.73 -17.39
CA GLU A 32 16.36 -10.87 -15.93
C GLU A 32 17.55 -10.04 -15.43
N GLY A 33 18.67 -10.00 -16.16
CA GLY A 33 19.83 -9.18 -15.80
C GLY A 33 19.54 -7.67 -15.79
N MET A 34 18.64 -7.19 -16.65
CA MET A 34 18.21 -5.79 -16.64
C MET A 34 17.29 -5.50 -15.45
N LEU A 35 16.39 -6.43 -15.13
CA LEU A 35 15.55 -6.34 -13.93
C LEU A 35 16.39 -6.35 -12.65
N GLN A 36 17.44 -7.18 -12.58
CA GLN A 36 18.39 -7.17 -11.46
C GLN A 36 19.07 -5.80 -11.31
N GLY A 37 19.40 -5.12 -12.42
CA GLY A 37 19.92 -3.76 -12.39
C GLY A 37 18.93 -2.76 -11.75
N ILE A 38 17.64 -2.86 -12.08
CA ILE A 38 16.58 -2.03 -11.48
C ILE A 38 16.39 -2.38 -10.00
N VAL A 39 16.40 -3.67 -9.65
CA VAL A 39 16.28 -4.16 -8.27
C VAL A 39 17.43 -3.65 -7.40
N ALA A 40 18.65 -3.57 -7.94
CA ALA A 40 19.80 -2.97 -7.26
C ALA A 40 19.62 -1.45 -7.00
N ARG A 41 18.66 -0.78 -7.65
CA ARG A 41 18.31 0.62 -7.37
C ARG A 41 17.23 0.79 -6.30
N LEU A 42 16.64 -0.30 -5.83
CA LEU A 42 15.81 -0.26 -4.62
C LEU A 42 16.64 0.22 -3.42
N GLU A 43 17.95 -0.05 -3.37
CA GLU A 43 18.86 0.37 -2.29
C GLU A 43 19.64 1.67 -2.59
N ASP A 44 19.19 2.44 -3.59
CA ASP A 44 19.87 3.70 -3.93
C ASP A 44 19.86 4.69 -2.77
N LYS A 45 20.93 5.49 -2.64
CA LYS A 45 21.03 6.56 -1.64
C LYS A 45 19.94 7.63 -1.79
N GLU A 46 19.44 7.84 -3.00
CA GLU A 46 18.44 8.85 -3.30
C GLU A 46 17.03 8.25 -3.31
N GLY A 47 16.13 8.79 -2.49
CA GLY A 47 14.75 8.31 -2.36
C GLY A 47 13.98 8.33 -3.69
N ARG A 48 14.21 9.33 -4.53
CA ARG A 48 13.60 9.41 -5.88
C ARG A 48 14.01 8.27 -6.81
N VAL A 49 15.25 7.79 -6.69
CA VAL A 49 15.73 6.65 -7.48
C VAL A 49 15.12 5.35 -6.95
N ARG A 50 15.04 5.19 -5.62
CA ARG A 50 14.35 4.05 -5.00
C ARG A 50 12.88 3.97 -5.40
N GLN A 51 12.17 5.11 -5.38
CA GLN A 51 10.78 5.20 -5.80
C GLN A 51 10.61 4.78 -7.26
N ALA A 52 11.40 5.36 -8.18
CA ALA A 52 11.34 5.02 -9.60
C ALA A 52 11.62 3.52 -9.85
N ALA A 53 12.56 2.93 -9.09
CA ALA A 53 12.85 1.50 -9.17
C ALA A 53 11.63 0.64 -8.79
N ILE A 54 10.89 1.01 -7.74
CA ILE A 54 9.65 0.31 -7.36
C ILE A 54 8.58 0.44 -8.44
N GLU A 55 8.36 1.65 -8.94
CA GLU A 55 7.36 1.94 -9.99
C GLU A 55 7.68 1.18 -11.29
N ALA A 56 8.96 1.00 -11.63
CA ALA A 56 9.38 0.21 -12.78
C ALA A 56 9.15 -1.30 -12.63
N LEU A 57 9.09 -1.80 -11.40
CA LEU A 57 8.83 -3.21 -11.08
C LEU A 57 7.33 -3.49 -10.84
N GLN A 58 6.51 -2.45 -10.66
CA GLN A 58 5.09 -2.57 -10.39
C GLN A 58 4.35 -3.29 -11.53
N GLY A 59 3.44 -4.20 -11.17
CA GLY A 59 2.60 -4.94 -12.13
C GLY A 59 3.33 -6.01 -12.95
N ARG A 60 4.65 -6.19 -12.75
CA ARG A 60 5.42 -7.22 -13.42
C ARG A 60 5.13 -8.61 -12.84
N ALA A 61 4.79 -9.54 -13.74
CA ALA A 61 4.52 -10.93 -13.42
C ALA A 61 5.79 -11.81 -13.42
N ASP A 62 6.88 -11.32 -14.03
CA ASP A 62 8.17 -11.99 -14.19
C ASP A 62 9.16 -11.71 -13.03
N LEU A 63 8.70 -11.11 -11.93
CA LEU A 63 9.53 -10.90 -10.75
C LEU A 63 9.79 -12.22 -10.02
N THR A 64 11.06 -12.50 -9.74
CA THR A 64 11.43 -13.60 -8.85
C THR A 64 11.09 -13.26 -7.40
N GLU A 65 11.03 -14.27 -6.53
CA GLU A 65 10.79 -14.06 -5.10
C GLU A 65 11.81 -13.08 -4.48
N GLY A 66 13.09 -13.19 -4.85
CA GLY A 66 14.14 -12.29 -4.38
C GLY A 66 13.90 -10.83 -4.80
N MET A 67 13.44 -10.59 -6.02
CA MET A 67 13.10 -9.24 -6.49
C MET A 67 11.90 -8.67 -5.74
N LEU A 68 10.88 -9.50 -5.51
CA LEU A 68 9.70 -9.13 -4.70
C LEU A 68 10.11 -8.78 -3.27
N GLN A 69 11.00 -9.54 -2.65
CA GLN A 69 11.52 -9.23 -1.30
C GLN A 69 12.26 -7.89 -1.25
N GLY A 70 12.92 -7.48 -2.34
CA GLY A 70 13.48 -6.13 -2.47
C GLY A 70 12.42 -5.03 -2.32
N ILE A 71 11.26 -5.20 -2.97
CA ILE A 71 10.13 -4.26 -2.84
C ILE A 71 9.55 -4.30 -1.41
N VAL A 72 9.39 -5.50 -0.84
CA VAL A 72 8.91 -5.67 0.54
C VAL A 72 9.80 -4.95 1.54
N ALA A 73 11.12 -4.98 1.37
CA ALA A 73 12.06 -4.25 2.22
C ALA A 73 11.88 -2.72 2.15
N ARG A 74 11.30 -2.18 1.07
CA ARG A 74 10.98 -0.76 0.92
C ARG A 74 9.69 -0.34 1.62
N LEU A 75 8.94 -1.28 2.18
CA LEU A 75 7.89 -0.93 3.13
C LEU A 75 8.47 -0.19 4.34
N GLU A 76 9.72 -0.41 4.74
CA GLU A 76 10.37 0.23 5.90
C GLU A 76 11.30 1.39 5.53
N ASP A 77 11.22 1.89 4.30
CA ASP A 77 12.06 2.98 3.83
C ASP A 77 11.90 4.26 4.69
N GLU A 78 12.96 5.05 4.83
CA GLU A 78 12.91 6.34 5.56
C GLU A 78 11.99 7.37 4.88
N ASP A 79 11.89 7.33 3.55
CA ASP A 79 11.10 8.24 2.73
C ASP A 79 9.66 7.71 2.60
N GLY A 80 8.69 8.55 2.96
CA GLY A 80 7.27 8.22 2.87
C GLY A 80 6.80 7.93 1.44
N PHE A 81 7.36 8.58 0.43
CA PHE A 81 7.00 8.33 -0.98
C PHE A 81 7.51 6.97 -1.46
N VAL A 82 8.67 6.52 -0.98
CA VAL A 82 9.19 5.18 -1.27
C VAL A 82 8.33 4.11 -0.59
N ARG A 83 7.93 4.33 0.66
CA ARG A 83 6.98 3.43 1.34
C ARG A 83 5.62 3.36 0.64
N LEU A 84 5.10 4.50 0.18
CA LEU A 84 3.88 4.56 -0.62
C LEU A 84 4.01 3.72 -1.90
N ALA A 85 5.08 3.92 -2.68
CA ALA A 85 5.32 3.17 -3.90
C ALA A 85 5.43 1.66 -3.62
N ALA A 86 6.11 1.25 -2.53
CA ALA A 86 6.20 -0.15 -2.14
C ALA A 86 4.83 -0.77 -1.87
N ILE A 87 3.95 -0.06 -1.16
CA ILE A 87 2.58 -0.51 -0.90
C ILE A 87 1.79 -0.65 -2.22
N GLN A 88 1.88 0.36 -3.10
CA GLN A 88 1.19 0.35 -4.39
C GLN A 88 1.69 -0.77 -5.33
N ALA A 89 2.98 -1.09 -5.29
CA ALA A 89 3.55 -2.19 -6.07
C ALA A 89 3.10 -3.58 -5.58
N LEU A 90 2.76 -3.70 -4.29
CA LEU A 90 2.22 -4.93 -3.70
C LEU A 90 0.69 -5.02 -3.83
N GLN A 91 -0.01 -3.90 -4.00
CA GLN A 91 -1.47 -3.87 -4.13
C GLN A 91 -1.96 -4.74 -5.29
N GLY A 92 -3.01 -5.53 -5.04
CA GLY A 92 -3.64 -6.39 -6.05
C GLY A 92 -2.86 -7.67 -6.39
N ARG A 93 -1.65 -7.87 -5.84
CA ARG A 93 -0.90 -9.11 -6.02
C ARG A 93 -1.57 -10.27 -5.28
N ALA A 94 -1.80 -11.37 -6.00
CA ALA A 94 -2.40 -12.59 -5.47
C ALA A 94 -1.37 -13.51 -4.78
N ASP A 95 -0.09 -13.37 -5.11
CA ASP A 95 1.03 -14.19 -4.63
C ASP A 95 1.65 -13.70 -3.32
N LEU A 96 0.98 -12.79 -2.60
CA LEU A 96 1.49 -12.27 -1.33
C LEU A 96 1.28 -13.28 -0.20
N THR A 97 2.36 -13.56 0.53
CA THR A 97 2.28 -14.35 1.76
C THR A 97 1.70 -13.52 2.91
N GLU A 98 1.16 -14.18 3.93
CA GLU A 98 0.67 -13.50 5.15
C GLU A 98 1.76 -12.60 5.76
N ARG A 99 3.03 -13.03 5.75
CA ARG A 99 4.15 -12.23 6.25
C ARG A 99 4.30 -10.89 5.50
N ILE A 100 4.10 -10.89 4.18
CA ILE A 100 4.15 -9.65 3.39
C ILE A 100 2.94 -8.77 3.74
N LEU A 101 1.75 -9.36 3.86
CA LEU A 101 0.55 -8.63 4.29
C LEU A 101 0.70 -8.04 5.69
N GLN A 102 1.40 -8.72 6.61
CA GLN A 102 1.74 -8.17 7.93
C GLN A 102 2.67 -6.96 7.80
N GLY A 103 3.63 -6.98 6.87
CA GLY A 103 4.47 -5.83 6.53
C GLY A 103 3.65 -4.63 6.03
N VAL A 104 2.68 -4.86 5.14
CA VAL A 104 1.74 -3.81 4.68
C VAL A 104 0.87 -3.32 5.85
N ALA A 105 0.34 -4.22 6.67
CA ALA A 105 -0.46 -3.88 7.84
C ALA A 105 0.31 -3.07 8.90
N ALA A 106 1.63 -3.25 9.01
CA ALA A 106 2.47 -2.41 9.86
C ALA A 106 2.44 -0.93 9.44
N ARG A 107 2.24 -0.65 8.14
CA ARG A 107 2.09 0.71 7.59
C ARG A 107 0.74 1.36 7.87
N LEU A 108 -0.22 0.63 8.43
CA LEU A 108 -1.42 1.26 8.98
C LEU A 108 -1.06 2.27 10.06
N LYS A 109 0.04 2.10 10.80
CA LYS A 109 0.50 3.01 11.87
C LYS A 109 1.58 4.00 11.41
N ASP A 110 1.74 4.19 10.11
CA ASP A 110 2.76 5.07 9.55
C ASP A 110 2.59 6.54 9.98
N LYS A 111 3.69 7.29 10.06
CA LYS A 111 3.67 8.71 10.47
C LYS A 111 3.00 9.59 9.42
N GLU A 112 3.11 9.27 8.13
CA GLU A 112 2.45 10.01 7.06
C GLU A 112 1.06 9.44 6.73
N GLY A 113 0.03 10.30 6.73
CA GLY A 113 -1.35 9.88 6.50
C GLY A 113 -1.60 9.24 5.13
N PHE A 114 -0.89 9.66 4.09
CA PHE A 114 -1.03 9.07 2.75
C PHE A 114 -0.50 7.63 2.68
N VAL A 115 0.54 7.30 3.45
CA VAL A 115 1.05 5.92 3.59
C VAL A 115 0.04 5.06 4.34
N ARG A 116 -0.56 5.59 5.41
CA ARG A 116 -1.63 4.90 6.14
C ARG A 116 -2.83 4.57 5.24
N ARG A 117 -3.25 5.53 4.42
CA ARG A 117 -4.33 5.33 3.43
C ARG A 117 -3.96 4.24 2.44
N ALA A 118 -2.78 4.31 1.83
CA ALA A 118 -2.34 3.31 0.87
C ALA A 118 -2.30 1.90 1.48
N ALA A 119 -1.86 1.78 2.74
CA ALA A 119 -1.87 0.49 3.44
C ALA A 119 -3.30 -0.06 3.61
N ILE A 120 -4.29 0.79 3.89
CA ILE A 120 -5.70 0.39 3.95
C ILE A 120 -6.17 -0.09 2.57
N GLU A 121 -5.90 0.69 1.52
CA GLU A 121 -6.31 0.37 0.15
C GLU A 121 -5.66 -0.92 -0.37
N ALA A 122 -4.41 -1.18 -0.02
CA ALA A 122 -3.72 -2.41 -0.40
C ALA A 122 -4.23 -3.67 0.32
N LEU A 123 -4.80 -3.52 1.52
CA LEU A 123 -5.46 -4.59 2.26
C LEU A 123 -6.94 -4.71 1.91
N GLN A 124 -7.52 -3.73 1.21
CA GLN A 124 -8.91 -3.73 0.82
C GLN A 124 -9.25 -4.97 -0.03
N ASP A 125 -10.47 -5.49 0.13
CA ASP A 125 -11.04 -6.61 -0.64
C ASP A 125 -10.27 -7.94 -0.53
N ARG A 126 -9.29 -8.03 0.38
CA ARG A 126 -8.58 -9.27 0.69
C ARG A 126 -9.40 -10.16 1.61
N ALA A 127 -9.62 -11.40 1.18
CA ALA A 127 -10.33 -12.41 1.98
C ALA A 127 -9.43 -13.08 3.02
N ASP A 128 -8.12 -13.02 2.85
CA ASP A 128 -7.08 -13.68 3.67
C ASP A 128 -6.52 -12.78 4.78
N LEU A 129 -7.22 -11.70 5.14
CA LEU A 129 -6.82 -10.84 6.25
C LEU A 129 -7.05 -11.54 7.59
N THR A 130 -6.06 -11.45 8.48
CA THR A 130 -6.23 -11.88 9.87
C THR A 130 -7.05 -10.86 10.64
N GLU A 131 -7.68 -11.29 11.75
CA GLU A 131 -8.39 -10.38 12.65
C GLU A 131 -7.47 -9.24 13.12
N GLY A 132 -6.18 -9.51 13.38
CA GLY A 132 -5.22 -8.49 13.77
C GLY A 132 -5.02 -7.39 12.72
N MET A 133 -5.07 -7.73 11.43
CA MET A 133 -5.02 -6.75 10.34
C MET A 133 -6.30 -5.92 10.29
N LEU A 134 -7.47 -6.56 10.44
CA LEU A 134 -8.77 -5.87 10.50
C LEU A 134 -8.86 -4.93 11.70
N GLN A 135 -8.35 -5.33 12.87
CA GLN A 135 -8.23 -4.45 14.04
C GLN A 135 -7.31 -3.26 13.75
N GLY A 136 -6.22 -3.47 13.01
CA GLY A 136 -5.35 -2.41 12.52
C GLY A 136 -6.09 -1.39 11.65
N ILE A 137 -6.92 -1.86 10.71
CA ILE A 137 -7.76 -1.01 9.85
C ILE A 137 -8.82 -0.29 10.69
N ALA A 138 -9.51 -0.99 11.59
CA ALA A 138 -10.51 -0.41 12.48
C ALA A 138 -9.93 0.67 13.41
N ALA A 139 -8.67 0.55 13.85
CA ALA A 139 -7.99 1.59 14.59
C ALA A 139 -7.84 2.90 13.79
N ARG A 140 -7.83 2.84 12.45
CA ARG A 140 -7.80 4.00 11.55
C ARG A 140 -9.14 4.69 11.38
N LEU A 141 -10.24 4.12 11.89
CA LEU A 141 -11.50 4.84 12.01
C LEU A 141 -11.33 6.11 12.85
N LYS A 142 -10.37 6.15 13.80
CA LYS A 142 -10.07 7.33 14.65
C LYS A 142 -8.90 8.18 14.16
N ASP A 143 -8.45 8.01 12.91
CA ASP A 143 -7.32 8.76 12.37
C ASP A 143 -7.54 10.28 12.38
N GLU A 144 -6.45 11.05 12.49
CA GLU A 144 -6.50 12.51 12.47
C GLU A 144 -7.03 13.06 11.13
N TYR A 145 -6.68 12.39 10.02
CA TYR A 145 -7.04 12.80 8.66
C TYR A 145 -8.35 12.17 8.22
N GLY A 146 -9.28 12.99 7.72
CA GLY A 146 -10.59 12.53 7.24
C GLY A 146 -10.49 11.50 6.12
N PHE A 147 -9.54 11.67 5.19
CA PHE A 147 -9.35 10.73 4.09
C PHE A 147 -8.87 9.34 4.55
N VAL A 148 -8.13 9.24 5.66
CA VAL A 148 -7.72 7.95 6.23
C VAL A 148 -8.91 7.29 6.92
N ARG A 149 -9.72 8.07 7.66
CA ARG A 149 -10.96 7.56 8.25
C ARG A 149 -11.93 7.02 7.20
N GLN A 150 -12.10 7.72 6.07
CA GLN A 150 -12.93 7.27 4.94
C GLN A 150 -12.43 5.94 4.38
N ALA A 151 -11.13 5.83 4.07
CA ALA A 151 -10.54 4.60 3.59
C ALA A 151 -10.77 3.42 4.56
N ALA A 152 -10.62 3.67 5.87
CA ALA A 152 -10.86 2.65 6.88
C ALA A 152 -12.32 2.16 6.90
N ILE A 153 -13.30 3.06 6.75
CA ILE A 153 -14.71 2.66 6.66
C ILE A 153 -14.95 1.83 5.39
N GLN A 154 -14.42 2.28 4.24
CA GLN A 154 -14.57 1.59 2.96
C GLN A 154 -13.98 0.18 2.99
N ALA A 155 -12.79 0.01 3.58
CA ALA A 155 -12.15 -1.31 3.68
C ALA A 155 -12.87 -2.30 4.62
N LEU A 156 -13.66 -1.79 5.57
CA LEU A 156 -14.47 -2.62 6.46
C LEU A 156 -15.90 -2.83 5.92
N GLN A 157 -16.32 -2.05 4.93
CA GLN A 157 -17.67 -2.12 4.38
C GLN A 157 -17.96 -3.51 3.80
N GLY A 158 -19.17 -4.03 4.07
CA GLY A 158 -19.64 -5.30 3.52
C GLY A 158 -18.97 -6.56 4.10
N ARG A 159 -17.95 -6.41 4.96
CA ARG A 159 -17.26 -7.54 5.60
C ARG A 159 -18.13 -8.21 6.65
N ALA A 160 -18.27 -9.54 6.55
CA ALA A 160 -19.06 -10.35 7.48
C ALA A 160 -18.27 -10.76 8.75
N ASP A 161 -16.95 -10.66 8.72
CA ASP A 161 -16.02 -11.04 9.78
C ASP A 161 -15.67 -9.88 10.74
N LEU A 162 -16.47 -8.81 10.73
CA LEU A 162 -16.27 -7.69 11.65
C LEU A 162 -16.73 -8.05 13.07
N THR A 163 -15.92 -7.67 14.05
CA THR A 163 -16.32 -7.74 15.46
C THR A 163 -17.27 -6.59 15.82
N GLU A 164 -18.06 -6.75 16.88
CA GLU A 164 -18.91 -5.68 17.42
C GLU A 164 -18.13 -4.39 17.68
N GLY A 165 -16.90 -4.49 18.21
CA GLY A 165 -16.06 -3.31 18.45
C GLY A 165 -15.69 -2.55 17.16
N MET A 166 -15.49 -3.26 16.04
CA MET A 166 -15.25 -2.63 14.75
C MET A 166 -16.51 -1.92 14.23
N LEU A 167 -17.67 -2.57 14.35
CA LEU A 167 -18.97 -1.99 13.97
C LEU A 167 -19.28 -0.73 14.78
N GLN A 168 -19.11 -0.76 16.10
CA GLN A 168 -19.24 0.42 16.97
C GLN A 168 -18.28 1.55 16.54
N GLY A 169 -17.07 1.19 16.11
CA GLY A 169 -16.12 2.14 15.52
C GLY A 169 -16.69 2.87 14.29
N ILE A 170 -17.37 2.15 13.40
CA ILE A 170 -18.02 2.72 12.21
C ILE A 170 -19.24 3.56 12.62
N VAL A 171 -20.07 3.08 13.55
CA VAL A 171 -21.23 3.85 14.06
C VAL A 171 -20.79 5.18 14.68
N ALA A 172 -19.67 5.19 15.41
CA ALA A 172 -19.08 6.42 15.96
C ALA A 172 -18.64 7.43 14.88
N ARG A 173 -18.60 7.05 13.59
CA ARG A 173 -18.32 7.95 12.46
C ARG A 173 -19.56 8.63 11.87
N LEU A 174 -20.77 8.25 12.28
CA LEU A 174 -21.99 9.00 11.97
C LEU A 174 -21.96 10.43 12.56
N LYS A 175 -21.18 10.64 13.63
CA LYS A 175 -20.97 11.94 14.30
C LYS A 175 -19.64 12.59 13.94
N ASP A 176 -18.95 12.12 12.90
CA ASP A 176 -17.65 12.67 12.51
C ASP A 176 -17.74 14.15 12.10
N LYS A 177 -16.69 14.93 12.33
CA LYS A 177 -16.61 16.35 11.92
C LYS A 177 -16.66 16.53 10.40
N ASP A 178 -16.08 15.58 9.67
CA ASP A 178 -16.00 15.61 8.21
C ASP A 178 -17.29 15.03 7.60
N ARG A 179 -17.93 15.82 6.72
CA ARG A 179 -19.18 15.42 6.04
C ARG A 179 -19.03 14.16 5.19
N PHE A 180 -17.87 13.96 4.57
CA PHE A 180 -17.62 12.81 3.71
C PHE A 180 -17.41 11.54 4.54
N VAL A 181 -16.76 11.66 5.71
CA VAL A 181 -16.65 10.54 6.66
C VAL A 181 -18.04 10.12 7.15
N ARG A 182 -18.92 11.07 7.50
CA ARG A 182 -20.29 10.76 7.90
C ARG A 182 -21.07 10.05 6.78
N GLN A 183 -20.94 10.53 5.54
CA GLN A 183 -21.62 9.93 4.40
C GLN A 183 -21.21 8.46 4.20
N VAL A 184 -19.90 8.19 4.14
CA VAL A 184 -19.38 6.83 3.95
C VAL A 184 -19.75 5.92 5.14
N ALA A 185 -19.83 6.46 6.37
CA ALA A 185 -20.32 5.70 7.52
C ALA A 185 -21.79 5.28 7.37
N ILE A 186 -22.66 6.16 6.85
CA ILE A 186 -24.06 5.82 6.55
C ILE A 186 -24.13 4.71 5.51
N GLU A 187 -23.38 4.86 4.41
CA GLU A 187 -23.33 3.87 3.31
C GLU A 187 -22.83 2.50 3.81
N ALA A 188 -21.80 2.47 4.65
CA ALA A 188 -21.23 1.21 5.16
C ALA A 188 -22.13 0.46 6.15
N LEU A 189 -23.02 1.18 6.84
CA LEU A 189 -23.99 0.61 7.79
C LEU A 189 -25.32 0.25 7.14
N GLN A 190 -25.58 0.76 5.93
CA GLN A 190 -26.84 0.56 5.24
C GLN A 190 -27.08 -0.94 4.95
N GLY A 191 -28.21 -1.46 5.44
CA GLY A 191 -28.63 -2.85 5.19
C GLY A 191 -27.89 -3.90 6.03
N ARG A 192 -27.05 -3.50 7.00
CA ARG A 192 -26.42 -4.43 7.95
C ARG A 192 -27.42 -4.95 8.97
N ALA A 193 -27.63 -6.27 8.96
CA ALA A 193 -28.56 -6.97 9.87
C ALA A 193 -27.94 -7.26 11.26
N ASP A 194 -26.63 -7.14 11.40
CA ASP A 194 -25.86 -7.38 12.61
C ASP A 194 -25.71 -6.12 13.51
N LEU A 195 -26.39 -5.03 13.15
CA LEU A 195 -26.49 -3.83 13.98
C LEU A 195 -27.53 -4.02 15.09
N THR A 196 -27.12 -3.82 16.33
CA THR A 196 -28.01 -3.90 17.51
C THR A 196 -28.36 -2.51 18.04
N GLU A 197 -29.47 -2.39 18.77
CA GLU A 197 -29.89 -1.11 19.39
C GLU A 197 -28.82 -0.53 20.31
N GLY A 198 -28.01 -1.38 20.96
CA GLY A 198 -26.92 -0.93 21.84
C GLY A 198 -25.76 -0.24 21.12
N MET A 199 -25.69 -0.36 19.78
CA MET A 199 -24.63 0.27 18.97
C MET A 199 -24.99 1.67 18.46
N LEU A 200 -26.28 1.99 18.30
CA LEU A 200 -26.79 3.22 17.66
C LEU A 200 -26.91 4.41 18.63
#